data_AF-A0A840HZY2-F1
#
_entry.id   AF-A0A840HZY2-F1
#
_cell.length_a   1.000
_cell.length_b   1.000
_cell.length_c   1.000
_cell.angle_alpha   90.00
_cell.angle_beta   90.00
_cell.angle_gamma   90.00
#
_symmetry.space_group_name_H-M   'P 1'
#
loop_
_entity.id
_entity.type
_entity.pdbx_description
1 polymer ?
#
loop_
_entity_poly.entity_id
_entity_poly.type
_entity_poly.pdbx_seq_one_letter_code
_entity_poly.pdbx_strand_id
1 'polypeptide(L)'
;MKSLLTCAAVAALLCGMTGATAAPKRVTKTELKSDEVLGYRIQNDECVPTCDTAKNKIRKAIAARAAASAQDEEGANAPRADFSADSVRFQGSGRAIRRTRTAPQVIYLKFDNTGSPIYPVDVLDYETGEFLYQLYLDDYVFTPQDRAAIRDRVAADYAPFDIEIVTTPPASGPYATIDYTLNDYFSDGTRPGGTNITLYETDSGSYAFNILFGQAQGIDFGNDDYATGAFSDVNFWNLLYNAFSPGTFGALSGLSPDEAGYATAIRNQAANTGAHEVGHAVGLRHHDSFGAPDDGLPSTGVPAPGTFIPVYEGPQDGDEAILHLMASGASVGLPLAGSANQNRFFSERSALKLLLAEDARIADEAALADDKRAGAKRLDLKRTMVPNTIVEGKNAGGKYVAMDTAWVQGSLDGIGDSDEFVFTAKRSMFINAELISFSDTFIENPVIAYLNLYKVERNGSRTLVSQNAQTFEPYDPLLVDIEVPSYGQYVLEVLPQPVAYVPNGDGTFFPIPLDTPENRTLLQGDYDLIVYQVDRPIGNAPFVDAQ
;
A
#
# COMPACT_ATOMS: atom_id res chain seq x y z
N MET A 1 9.60 5.49 -28.93
CA MET A 1 9.91 5.85 -27.54
C MET A 1 10.32 4.58 -26.85
N LYS A 2 11.64 4.32 -26.72
CA LYS A 2 12.18 3.16 -26.03
C LYS A 2 12.55 3.62 -24.63
N SER A 3 11.93 3.02 -23.62
CA SER A 3 12.27 3.12 -22.21
C SER A 3 13.77 2.83 -22.03
N LEU A 4 14.53 3.86 -21.64
CA LEU A 4 15.90 3.75 -21.18
C LEU A 4 15.84 3.59 -19.66
N LEU A 5 15.86 2.34 -19.21
CA LEU A 5 16.23 1.99 -17.84
C LEU A 5 17.73 2.31 -17.67
N THR A 6 18.02 3.38 -16.96
CA THR A 6 19.32 3.57 -16.28
C THR A 6 19.02 3.81 -14.80
N CYS A 7 18.82 2.72 -14.07
CA CYS A 7 18.57 2.72 -12.61
C CYS A 7 19.83 2.37 -11.78
N ALA A 8 21.01 2.26 -12.37
CA ALA A 8 22.18 1.68 -11.68
C ALA A 8 23.24 2.67 -11.14
N ALA A 9 23.13 3.99 -11.38
CA ALA A 9 24.22 4.92 -11.06
C ALA A 9 24.05 5.75 -9.77
N VAL A 10 22.83 5.93 -9.26
CA VAL A 10 22.57 6.90 -8.17
C VAL A 10 22.67 6.26 -6.76
N ALA A 11 22.67 4.93 -6.65
CA ALA A 11 22.60 4.25 -5.35
C ALA A 11 23.92 4.17 -4.54
N ALA A 12 25.07 4.58 -5.10
CA ALA A 12 26.39 4.29 -4.51
C ALA A 12 27.17 5.50 -3.94
N LEU A 13 26.63 6.72 -3.92
CA LEU A 13 27.43 7.93 -3.66
C LEU A 13 26.95 8.87 -2.53
N LEU A 14 26.38 8.34 -1.44
CA LEU A 14 25.84 9.15 -0.32
C LEU A 14 26.63 9.08 1.00
N CYS A 15 27.84 8.51 1.02
CA CYS A 15 28.66 8.43 2.23
C CYS A 15 29.85 9.39 2.19
N GLY A 16 29.70 10.54 2.84
CA GLY A 16 30.83 11.32 3.36
C GLY A 16 30.98 12.73 2.79
N MET A 17 30.06 13.65 3.10
CA MET A 17 30.31 15.09 2.92
C MET A 17 29.97 15.86 4.19
N THR A 18 31.01 16.23 4.95
CA THR A 18 30.95 17.27 5.99
C THR A 18 31.54 18.55 5.42
N GLY A 19 30.86 19.13 4.43
CA GLY A 19 31.13 20.47 3.93
C GLY A 19 30.15 21.46 4.55
N ALA A 20 30.63 22.60 5.02
CA ALA A 20 29.76 23.67 5.50
C ALA A 20 28.86 24.14 4.34
N THR A 21 27.55 23.90 4.45
CA THR A 21 26.57 24.30 3.42
C THR A 21 26.43 25.82 3.44
N ALA A 22 26.60 26.45 2.27
CA ALA A 22 26.21 27.83 2.09
C ALA A 22 24.70 27.96 2.39
N ALA A 23 24.30 29.07 3.02
CA ALA A 23 22.89 29.31 3.32
C ALA A 23 22.06 29.23 2.01
N PRO A 24 20.90 28.55 2.02
CA PRO A 24 20.13 28.31 0.81
C PRO A 24 19.79 29.63 0.12
N LYS A 25 20.20 29.77 -1.14
CA LYS A 25 19.80 30.89 -1.98
C LYS A 25 18.30 30.72 -2.28
N ARG A 26 17.48 31.68 -1.83
CA ARG A 26 16.09 31.76 -2.26
C ARG A 26 16.04 32.19 -3.72
N VAL A 27 15.46 31.34 -4.54
CA VAL A 27 15.32 31.58 -5.97
C VAL A 27 13.83 31.75 -6.29
N THR A 28 13.49 32.83 -6.99
CA THR A 28 12.13 33.08 -7.51
C THR A 28 12.01 32.51 -8.93
N LYS A 29 10.78 32.23 -9.38
CA LYS A 29 10.39 31.64 -10.69
C LYS A 29 11.25 32.04 -11.92
N THR A 30 11.79 33.26 -11.94
CA THR A 30 12.56 33.82 -13.07
C THR A 30 13.91 33.16 -13.35
N GLU A 31 14.37 32.21 -12.53
CA GLU A 31 15.70 31.60 -12.68
C GLU A 31 15.68 30.15 -13.22
N LEU A 32 14.53 29.55 -13.57
CA LEU A 32 14.52 28.25 -14.29
C LEU A 32 15.17 28.42 -15.67
N LYS A 33 16.11 27.53 -16.00
CA LYS A 33 16.93 27.65 -17.23
C LYS A 33 16.16 27.26 -18.50
N SER A 34 15.16 26.39 -18.38
CA SER A 34 14.30 25.95 -19.49
C SER A 34 12.93 25.45 -18.98
N ASP A 35 12.00 25.22 -19.91
CA ASP A 35 10.70 24.56 -19.69
C ASP A 35 10.69 23.08 -20.11
N GLU A 36 11.86 22.53 -20.46
CA GLU A 36 12.00 21.17 -20.97
C GLU A 36 12.09 20.13 -19.84
N VAL A 37 11.22 19.13 -19.89
CA VAL A 37 11.22 17.97 -18.99
C VAL A 37 11.75 16.75 -19.73
N LEU A 38 12.83 16.15 -19.22
CA LEU A 38 13.48 14.98 -19.82
C LEU A 38 12.94 13.65 -19.30
N GLY A 39 12.37 13.62 -18.10
CA GLY A 39 11.86 12.39 -17.49
C GLY A 39 11.29 12.61 -16.09
N TYR A 40 10.65 11.57 -15.56
CA TYR A 40 10.07 11.59 -14.23
C TYR A 40 10.14 10.26 -13.50
N ARG A 41 10.11 10.32 -12.18
CA ARG A 41 9.91 9.21 -11.26
C ARG A 41 8.81 9.55 -10.27
N ILE A 42 7.88 8.62 -10.08
CA ILE A 42 6.92 8.68 -8.96
C ILE A 42 7.52 7.82 -7.86
N GLN A 43 7.79 8.41 -6.70
CA GLN A 43 8.10 7.68 -5.48
C GLN A 43 6.83 7.01 -4.99
N ASN A 44 6.95 5.75 -4.59
CA ASN A 44 6.00 5.17 -3.67
C ASN A 44 6.39 5.56 -2.24
N ASP A 45 5.38 5.78 -1.44
CA ASP A 45 5.41 5.99 0.01
C ASP A 45 6.04 4.80 0.78
N GLU A 46 5.92 3.58 0.24
CA GLU A 46 6.44 2.36 0.85
C GLU A 46 7.93 2.08 0.54
N CYS A 47 8.45 2.43 -0.65
CA CYS A 47 9.89 2.24 -0.92
C CYS A 47 10.67 3.46 -0.49
N VAL A 48 11.30 3.30 0.67
CA VAL A 48 12.36 4.21 1.08
C VAL A 48 13.48 4.17 0.02
N PRO A 49 14.04 5.31 -0.42
CA PRO A 49 14.73 5.39 -1.71
C PRO A 49 16.06 4.63 -1.81
N THR A 50 16.52 4.00 -0.72
CA THR A 50 17.83 3.33 -0.66
C THR A 50 17.78 2.03 0.14
N CYS A 51 18.59 1.05 -0.32
CA CYS A 51 18.93 -0.16 0.45
C CYS A 51 19.31 0.14 1.90
N ASP A 52 19.99 1.27 2.14
CA ASP A 52 20.41 1.68 3.47
C ASP A 52 19.24 2.06 4.36
N THR A 53 18.16 2.62 3.82
CA THR A 53 17.01 2.99 4.64
C THR A 53 16.08 1.81 4.91
N ALA A 54 15.93 0.85 3.99
CA ALA A 54 15.30 -0.43 4.29
C ALA A 54 16.09 -1.22 5.34
N LYS A 55 17.42 -1.31 5.18
CA LYS A 55 18.32 -1.87 6.21
C LYS A 55 18.21 -1.11 7.53
N ASN A 56 18.10 0.22 7.51
CA ASN A 56 17.95 1.01 8.73
C ASN A 56 16.56 0.90 9.34
N LYS A 57 15.49 0.70 8.56
CA LYS A 57 14.15 0.35 9.08
C LYS A 57 14.20 -1.00 9.77
N ILE A 58 14.76 -2.03 9.13
CA ILE A 58 14.98 -3.34 9.75
C ILE A 58 15.83 -3.19 11.03
N ARG A 59 16.96 -2.48 10.97
CA ARG A 59 17.82 -2.24 12.15
C ARG A 59 17.14 -1.44 13.24
N LYS A 60 16.31 -0.46 12.89
CA LYS A 60 15.51 0.33 13.85
C LYS A 60 14.43 -0.54 14.49
N ALA A 61 13.76 -1.39 13.71
CA ALA A 61 12.80 -2.37 14.23
C ALA A 61 13.50 -3.35 15.18
N ILE A 62 14.67 -3.88 14.78
CA ILE A 62 15.52 -4.72 15.64
C ILE A 62 15.92 -3.96 16.92
N ALA A 63 16.37 -2.71 16.81
CA ALA A 63 16.83 -1.93 17.95
C ALA A 63 15.70 -1.53 18.90
N ALA A 64 14.52 -1.16 18.36
CA ALA A 64 13.32 -0.88 19.14
C ALA A 64 12.87 -2.14 19.89
N ARG A 65 12.90 -3.31 19.24
CA ARG A 65 12.57 -4.58 19.87
C ARG A 65 13.60 -5.00 20.91
N ALA A 66 14.90 -4.82 20.65
CA ALA A 66 15.94 -5.07 21.64
C ALA A 66 15.77 -4.17 22.88
N ALA A 67 15.27 -2.95 22.71
CA ALA A 67 14.94 -2.06 23.82
C ALA A 67 13.66 -2.49 24.57
N ALA A 68 12.62 -2.95 23.87
CA ALA A 68 11.37 -3.43 24.45
C ALA A 68 11.53 -4.78 25.18
N SER A 69 12.22 -5.75 24.59
CA SER A 69 12.52 -7.05 25.22
C SER A 69 13.43 -6.92 26.45
N ALA A 70 14.20 -5.83 26.59
CA ALA A 70 14.93 -5.54 27.81
C ALA A 70 14.03 -5.03 28.95
N GLN A 71 12.77 -4.70 28.66
CA GLN A 71 11.76 -4.23 29.62
C GLN A 71 10.70 -5.31 29.93
N ASP A 72 10.42 -6.23 29.01
CA ASP A 72 9.36 -7.25 29.13
C ASP A 72 9.89 -8.69 29.23
N GLU A 73 10.55 -9.05 30.33
CA GLU A 73 10.79 -10.47 30.67
C GLU A 73 9.52 -11.19 31.20
N GLU A 74 8.35 -10.53 31.25
CA GLU A 74 7.08 -11.11 31.72
C GLU A 74 5.92 -10.91 30.71
N GLY A 75 5.83 -11.75 29.66
CA GLY A 75 4.54 -12.09 29.05
C GLY A 75 4.41 -12.07 27.52
N ALA A 76 4.97 -13.07 26.82
CA ALA A 76 4.81 -13.25 25.35
C ALA A 76 3.43 -13.79 24.90
N ASN A 77 2.37 -13.62 25.68
CA ASN A 77 1.02 -14.16 25.37
C ASN A 77 -0.11 -13.23 25.87
N ALA A 78 0.17 -11.94 26.05
CA ALA A 78 -0.89 -11.00 26.41
C ALA A 78 -1.74 -10.70 25.16
N PRO A 79 -3.07 -10.80 25.21
CA PRO A 79 -3.92 -10.32 24.13
C PRO A 79 -3.60 -8.84 23.85
N ARG A 80 -3.55 -8.46 22.56
CA ARG A 80 -3.27 -7.10 22.04
C ARG A 80 -3.86 -6.07 23.01
N ALA A 81 -3.03 -5.13 23.47
CA ALA A 81 -3.53 -4.03 24.29
C ALA A 81 -4.64 -3.32 23.50
N ASP A 82 -5.83 -3.26 24.09
CA ASP A 82 -7.02 -2.69 23.47
C ASP A 82 -6.84 -1.17 23.38
N PHE A 83 -6.13 -0.72 22.34
CA PHE A 83 -6.08 0.68 21.94
C PHE A 83 -7.32 1.09 21.15
N SER A 84 -8.32 0.20 21.04
CA SER A 84 -9.52 0.54 20.30
C SER A 84 -10.20 1.75 20.96
N ALA A 85 -10.58 2.68 20.09
CA ALA A 85 -11.67 3.58 20.39
C ALA A 85 -12.85 2.76 20.96
N ASP A 86 -13.70 3.37 21.80
CA ASP A 86 -14.96 2.78 22.31
C ASP A 86 -15.90 2.18 21.22
N SER A 87 -15.53 2.27 19.95
CA SER A 87 -16.27 1.89 18.75
C SER A 87 -16.11 0.43 18.29
N VAL A 88 -15.08 -0.33 18.67
CA VAL A 88 -14.94 -1.74 18.25
C VAL A 88 -15.44 -2.68 19.34
N ARG A 89 -16.40 -3.55 19.01
CA ARG A 89 -16.87 -4.58 19.94
C ARG A 89 -16.55 -5.96 19.41
N PHE A 90 -15.88 -6.74 20.26
CA PHE A 90 -15.69 -8.16 20.08
C PHE A 90 -16.87 -8.90 20.70
N GLN A 91 -17.70 -9.52 19.87
CA GLN A 91 -18.84 -10.33 20.33
C GLN A 91 -18.65 -11.80 19.93
N GLY A 92 -18.57 -12.68 20.93
CA GLY A 92 -18.50 -14.13 20.73
C GLY A 92 -17.95 -14.86 21.95
N SER A 93 -18.27 -16.15 22.04
CA SER A 93 -17.60 -17.09 22.96
C SER A 93 -17.22 -18.33 22.16
N GLY A 94 -15.91 -18.58 21.99
CA GLY A 94 -15.33 -19.72 21.26
C GLY A 94 -15.16 -19.52 19.74
N ARG A 95 -14.16 -20.23 19.17
CA ARG A 95 -13.76 -20.42 17.74
C ARG A 95 -13.64 -19.24 16.78
N ALA A 96 -14.40 -18.15 16.94
CA ALA A 96 -14.26 -16.94 16.13
C ALA A 96 -14.81 -15.74 16.89
N ILE A 97 -14.08 -14.65 16.88
CA ILE A 97 -14.53 -13.38 17.45
C ILE A 97 -15.08 -12.54 16.30
N ARG A 98 -16.35 -12.13 16.42
CA ARG A 98 -16.89 -11.17 15.47
C ARG A 98 -16.39 -9.79 15.87
N ARG A 99 -15.65 -9.16 14.97
CA ARG A 99 -15.34 -7.74 15.04
C ARG A 99 -16.51 -7.00 14.42
N THR A 100 -17.13 -6.10 15.17
CA THR A 100 -18.19 -5.25 14.64
C THR A 100 -17.93 -3.82 15.08
N ARG A 101 -17.83 -2.93 14.10
CA ARG A 101 -17.79 -1.49 14.33
C ARG A 101 -19.16 -1.03 14.82
N THR A 102 -19.16 -0.14 15.79
CA THR A 102 -20.39 0.45 16.33
C THR A 102 -20.65 1.86 15.79
N ALA A 103 -19.70 2.42 15.04
CA ALA A 103 -19.81 3.70 14.35
C ALA A 103 -18.90 3.71 13.10
N PRO A 104 -19.23 4.54 12.09
CA PRO A 104 -18.41 4.72 10.91
C PRO A 104 -16.99 5.22 11.22
N GLN A 105 -16.04 4.92 10.34
CA GLN A 105 -14.74 5.61 10.34
C GLN A 105 -14.99 7.05 9.92
N VAL A 106 -14.58 8.03 10.72
CA VAL A 106 -14.63 9.42 10.28
C VAL A 106 -13.28 9.81 9.71
N ILE A 107 -13.27 10.31 8.48
CA ILE A 107 -12.09 10.87 7.79
C ILE A 107 -12.28 12.36 7.62
N TYR A 108 -11.41 13.15 8.24
CA TYR A 108 -11.37 14.59 8.11
C TYR A 108 -10.40 15.01 6.99
N LEU A 109 -10.93 15.72 5.99
CA LEU A 109 -10.15 16.33 4.92
C LEU A 109 -9.73 17.75 5.33
N LYS A 110 -8.45 17.92 5.67
CA LYS A 110 -7.88 19.20 6.11
C LYS A 110 -7.32 19.97 4.91
N PHE A 111 -8.03 21.01 4.50
CA PHE A 111 -7.62 21.94 3.42
C PHE A 111 -7.08 23.27 3.92
N ASP A 112 -7.32 23.60 5.20
CA ASP A 112 -7.00 24.91 5.75
C ASP A 112 -5.51 24.99 6.03
N ASN A 113 -4.84 25.71 5.14
CA ASN A 113 -3.41 25.95 5.20
C ASN A 113 -3.11 26.98 6.29
N THR A 114 -3.08 26.51 7.54
CA THR A 114 -2.66 27.30 8.69
C THR A 114 -1.13 27.51 8.71
N GLY A 115 -0.40 26.92 7.76
CA GLY A 115 1.04 26.96 7.62
C GLY A 115 1.56 28.09 6.72
N SER A 116 2.79 27.91 6.24
CA SER A 116 3.46 28.84 5.33
C SER A 116 2.81 28.76 3.94
N PRO A 117 2.47 29.89 3.29
CA PRO A 117 1.82 29.89 1.98
C PRO A 117 2.76 29.50 0.84
N ILE A 118 3.91 28.89 1.15
CA ILE A 118 4.93 28.50 0.19
C ILE A 118 5.29 27.03 0.43
N TYR A 119 5.56 26.31 -0.65
CA TYR A 119 6.14 24.98 -0.60
C TYR A 119 7.56 24.98 -1.19
N PRO A 120 8.50 24.28 -0.55
CA PRO A 120 9.84 24.10 -1.07
C PRO A 120 9.91 23.00 -2.14
N VAL A 121 10.76 23.19 -3.14
CA VAL A 121 11.14 22.18 -4.14
C VAL A 121 12.66 22.12 -4.18
N ASP A 122 13.22 20.95 -3.87
CA ASP A 122 14.67 20.77 -3.93
C ASP A 122 15.13 20.67 -5.37
N VAL A 123 16.23 21.35 -5.70
CA VAL A 123 16.89 21.23 -7.01
C VAL A 123 18.27 20.64 -6.80
N LEU A 124 18.48 19.49 -7.41
CA LEU A 124 19.71 18.73 -7.38
C LEU A 124 20.34 18.71 -8.77
N ASP A 125 21.65 18.54 -8.82
CA ASP A 125 22.37 18.23 -10.05
C ASP A 125 22.03 16.81 -10.50
N TYR A 126 21.68 16.63 -11.78
CA TYR A 126 21.25 15.33 -12.31
C TYR A 126 22.36 14.29 -12.30
N GLU A 127 23.62 14.67 -12.58
CA GLU A 127 24.72 13.73 -12.73
C GLU A 127 25.29 13.30 -11.37
N THR A 128 25.42 14.26 -10.46
CA THR A 128 26.08 14.08 -9.16
C THR A 128 25.10 13.83 -8.02
N GLY A 129 23.84 14.23 -8.18
CA GLY A 129 22.84 14.24 -7.10
C GLY A 129 23.12 15.28 -6.02
N GLU A 130 24.07 16.19 -6.23
CA GLU A 130 24.40 17.25 -5.27
C GLU A 130 23.27 18.27 -5.19
N PHE A 131 22.92 18.68 -3.98
CA PHE A 131 21.97 19.76 -3.76
C PHE A 131 22.51 21.08 -4.33
N LEU A 132 21.76 21.71 -5.22
CA LEU A 132 22.11 23.00 -5.83
C LEU A 132 21.45 24.16 -5.06
N TYR A 133 20.13 24.15 -4.99
CA TYR A 133 19.32 25.18 -4.35
C TYR A 133 17.90 24.68 -4.07
N GLN A 134 17.11 25.49 -3.37
CA GLN A 134 15.70 25.22 -3.10
C GLN A 134 14.84 26.32 -3.73
N LEU A 135 13.84 25.92 -4.52
CA LEU A 135 12.81 26.81 -5.05
C LEU A 135 11.70 26.93 -4.01
N TYR A 136 11.17 28.13 -3.82
CA TYR A 136 9.98 28.34 -3.00
C TYR A 136 8.87 28.87 -3.89
N LEU A 137 7.75 28.16 -3.91
CA LEU A 137 6.61 28.45 -4.77
C LEU A 137 5.38 28.63 -3.91
N ASP A 138 4.42 29.43 -4.36
CA ASP A 138 3.17 29.63 -3.62
C ASP A 138 2.36 28.35 -3.60
N ASP A 139 1.94 27.91 -2.43
CA ASP A 139 1.11 26.71 -2.25
C ASP A 139 -0.28 26.89 -2.90
N TYR A 140 -0.86 25.78 -3.36
CA TYR A 140 -2.21 25.80 -3.90
C TYR A 140 -3.23 26.11 -2.81
N VAL A 141 -4.05 27.13 -3.06
CA VAL A 141 -5.13 27.52 -2.14
C VAL A 141 -6.46 26.94 -2.63
N PHE A 142 -6.91 25.88 -1.96
CA PHE A 142 -8.19 25.24 -2.28
C PHE A 142 -9.38 26.18 -2.09
N THR A 143 -10.08 26.46 -3.20
CA THR A 143 -11.35 27.20 -3.16
C THR A 143 -12.46 26.36 -2.53
N PRO A 144 -13.57 26.96 -2.05
CA PRO A 144 -14.72 26.19 -1.58
C PRO A 144 -15.26 25.18 -2.59
N GLN A 145 -15.15 25.47 -3.89
CA GLN A 145 -15.57 24.55 -4.95
C GLN A 145 -14.63 23.35 -5.06
N ASP A 146 -13.32 23.54 -4.92
CA ASP A 146 -12.35 22.45 -4.95
C ASP A 146 -12.58 21.51 -3.77
N ARG A 147 -12.72 22.08 -2.55
CA ARG A 147 -12.97 21.32 -1.33
C ARG A 147 -14.23 20.46 -1.43
N ALA A 148 -15.32 21.02 -1.96
CA ALA A 148 -16.56 20.29 -2.16
C ALA A 148 -16.40 19.17 -3.20
N ALA A 149 -15.76 19.46 -4.34
CA ALA A 149 -15.55 18.46 -5.39
C ALA A 149 -14.65 17.31 -4.95
N ILE A 150 -13.60 17.60 -4.17
CA ILE A 150 -12.69 16.58 -3.61
C ILE A 150 -13.45 15.73 -2.59
N ARG A 151 -14.12 16.36 -1.61
CA ARG A 151 -14.94 15.65 -0.62
C ARG A 151 -15.95 14.73 -1.30
N ASP A 152 -16.70 15.22 -2.28
CA ASP A 152 -17.78 14.46 -2.92
C ASP A 152 -17.25 13.24 -3.68
N ARG A 153 -16.03 13.32 -4.24
CA ARG A 153 -15.38 12.19 -4.91
C ARG A 153 -14.88 11.15 -3.92
N VAL A 154 -14.11 11.58 -2.91
CA VAL A 154 -13.65 10.67 -1.86
C VAL A 154 -14.85 9.99 -1.18
N ALA A 155 -15.90 10.74 -0.88
CA ALA A 155 -17.13 10.19 -0.31
C ALA A 155 -17.85 9.22 -1.25
N ALA A 156 -17.80 9.44 -2.57
CA ALA A 156 -18.39 8.52 -3.55
C ALA A 156 -17.62 7.20 -3.62
N ASP A 157 -16.28 7.23 -3.58
CA ASP A 157 -15.44 6.03 -3.60
C ASP A 157 -15.68 5.16 -2.37
N TYR A 158 -15.90 5.79 -1.22
CA TYR A 158 -16.14 5.13 0.06
C TYR A 158 -17.61 4.87 0.41
N ALA A 159 -18.57 5.34 -0.40
CA ALA A 159 -20.00 5.21 -0.14
C ALA A 159 -20.51 3.77 0.14
N PRO A 160 -19.91 2.69 -0.42
CA PRO A 160 -20.31 1.31 -0.10
C PRO A 160 -19.88 0.80 1.28
N PHE A 161 -19.07 1.59 2.00
CA PHE A 161 -18.37 1.21 3.23
C PHE A 161 -18.84 2.10 4.40
N ASP A 162 -18.63 1.65 5.62
CA ASP A 162 -18.95 2.37 6.87
C ASP A 162 -17.89 3.44 7.17
N ILE A 163 -17.72 4.37 6.23
CA ILE A 163 -16.74 5.46 6.25
C ILE A 163 -17.43 6.78 5.92
N GLU A 164 -17.28 7.77 6.81
CA GLU A 164 -17.82 9.11 6.69
C GLU A 164 -16.71 10.11 6.36
N ILE A 165 -16.87 10.86 5.28
CA ILE A 165 -15.93 11.89 4.84
C ILE A 165 -16.43 13.28 5.24
N VAL A 166 -15.64 14.01 6.03
CA VAL A 166 -16.00 15.35 6.54
C VAL A 166 -14.93 16.39 6.21
N THR A 167 -15.34 17.65 6.09
CA THR A 167 -14.44 18.80 5.89
C THR A 167 -14.40 19.74 7.08
N THR A 168 -15.06 19.38 8.17
CA THR A 168 -15.00 20.06 9.46
C THR A 168 -14.50 19.05 10.48
N PRO A 169 -13.48 19.37 11.29
CA PRO A 169 -12.96 18.44 12.27
C PRO A 169 -14.07 18.05 13.26
N PRO A 170 -14.29 16.76 13.52
CA PRO A 170 -15.24 16.31 14.53
C PRO A 170 -14.95 16.93 15.89
N ALA A 171 -16.00 17.34 16.62
CA ALA A 171 -15.85 17.96 17.94
C ALA A 171 -15.44 16.96 19.05
N SER A 172 -15.58 15.66 18.79
CA SER A 172 -15.29 14.57 19.72
C SER A 172 -15.13 13.26 18.96
N GLY A 173 -14.49 12.27 19.60
CA GLY A 173 -14.23 10.96 19.01
C GLY A 173 -12.97 10.96 18.14
N PRO A 174 -12.39 9.77 17.88
CA PRO A 174 -11.24 9.65 17.00
C PRO A 174 -11.66 9.78 15.53
N TYR A 175 -10.80 10.36 14.72
CA TYR A 175 -10.98 10.52 13.28
C TYR A 175 -9.61 10.59 12.59
N ALA A 176 -9.55 10.04 11.39
CA ALA A 176 -8.34 10.09 10.59
C ALA A 176 -8.24 11.46 9.94
N THR A 177 -7.03 11.95 9.68
CA THR A 177 -6.84 13.24 9.01
C THR A 177 -6.05 13.06 7.73
N ILE A 178 -6.61 13.53 6.62
CA ILE A 178 -5.89 13.71 5.36
C ILE A 178 -5.49 15.18 5.26
N ASP A 179 -4.20 15.46 5.40
CA ASP A 179 -3.65 16.81 5.35
C ASP A 179 -3.22 17.20 3.93
N TYR A 180 -3.96 18.11 3.31
CA TYR A 180 -3.62 18.67 2.00
C TYR A 180 -2.69 19.90 2.08
N THR A 181 -2.21 20.21 3.27
CA THR A 181 -1.40 21.41 3.56
C THR A 181 0.02 21.06 3.99
N LEU A 182 0.30 19.77 4.16
CA LEU A 182 1.61 19.27 4.55
C LEU A 182 2.47 19.05 3.31
N ASN A 183 3.23 20.09 2.95
CA ASN A 183 4.16 20.06 1.80
C ASN A 183 5.63 19.91 2.21
N ASP A 184 5.91 19.99 3.52
CA ASP A 184 7.23 19.75 4.08
C ASP A 184 7.26 18.29 4.53
N TYR A 185 7.82 17.42 3.69
CA TYR A 185 8.15 16.06 4.09
C TYR A 185 9.03 16.12 5.34
N PHE A 186 8.86 15.15 6.24
CA PHE A 186 9.56 14.98 7.52
C PHE A 186 11.09 15.09 7.41
N SER A 187 11.62 16.29 7.22
CA SER A 187 12.97 16.60 7.58
C SER A 187 12.93 16.81 9.08
N ASP A 188 13.73 16.04 9.80
CA ASP A 188 14.13 16.25 11.19
C ASP A 188 14.80 17.64 11.43
N GLY A 189 14.57 18.61 10.55
CA GLY A 189 15.22 19.90 10.48
C GLY A 189 16.69 19.86 10.07
N THR A 190 17.28 18.68 9.82
CA THR A 190 18.74 18.55 9.69
C THR A 190 19.26 18.44 8.27
N ARG A 191 18.41 18.24 7.25
CA ARG A 191 18.86 18.12 5.85
C ARG A 191 17.97 18.86 4.84
N PRO A 192 18.58 19.61 3.90
CA PRO A 192 17.99 19.86 2.58
C PRO A 192 17.77 18.51 1.88
N GLY A 193 16.66 18.31 1.15
CA GLY A 193 16.30 17.00 0.57
C GLY A 193 15.04 16.35 1.15
N GLY A 194 14.24 17.08 1.92
CA GLY A 194 13.00 16.61 2.55
C GLY A 194 11.77 17.28 1.94
N THR A 195 11.74 17.44 0.61
CA THR A 195 10.59 17.96 -0.10
C THR A 195 9.87 16.84 -0.82
N ASN A 196 8.55 16.95 -0.97
CA ASN A 196 7.76 15.98 -1.73
C ASN A 196 8.07 16.02 -3.24
N ILE A 197 8.72 17.11 -3.71
CA ILE A 197 9.08 17.31 -5.11
C ILE A 197 10.56 17.66 -5.20
N THR A 198 11.32 16.83 -5.91
CA THR A 198 12.72 17.08 -6.26
C THR A 198 12.87 17.27 -7.76
N LEU A 199 13.54 18.34 -8.19
CA LEU A 199 14.00 18.54 -9.56
C LEU A 199 15.47 18.13 -9.69
N TYR A 200 15.80 17.48 -10.80
CA TYR A 200 17.17 17.17 -11.19
C TYR A 200 17.51 17.98 -12.43
N GLU A 201 18.37 18.96 -12.27
CA GLU A 201 18.83 19.85 -13.32
C GLU A 201 20.00 19.22 -14.09
N THR A 202 19.91 19.17 -15.42
CA THR A 202 21.02 18.73 -16.27
C THR A 202 21.94 19.87 -16.66
N ASP A 203 23.14 19.55 -17.16
CA ASP A 203 24.07 20.51 -17.75
C ASP A 203 23.46 21.34 -18.89
N SER A 204 22.49 20.78 -19.62
CA SER A 204 21.75 21.49 -20.68
C SER A 204 20.71 22.47 -20.15
N GLY A 205 20.44 22.47 -18.84
CA GLY A 205 19.40 23.27 -18.20
C GLY A 205 18.00 22.70 -18.32
N SER A 206 17.87 21.43 -18.73
CA SER A 206 16.59 20.69 -18.75
C SER A 206 16.39 20.00 -17.37
N TYR A 207 15.17 19.59 -17.06
CA TYR A 207 14.86 19.02 -15.75
C TYR A 207 14.28 17.60 -15.84
N ALA A 208 14.66 16.75 -14.89
CA ALA A 208 13.86 15.58 -14.52
C ALA A 208 13.24 15.83 -13.14
N PHE A 209 12.21 15.07 -12.76
CA PHE A 209 11.61 15.22 -11.43
C PHE A 209 11.33 13.90 -10.73
N ASN A 210 11.30 13.98 -9.41
CA ASN A 210 10.90 12.92 -8.52
C ASN A 210 9.83 13.46 -7.56
N ILE A 211 8.75 12.72 -7.41
CA ILE A 211 7.58 13.17 -6.68
C ILE A 211 6.98 12.10 -5.78
N LEU A 212 6.63 12.50 -4.56
CA LEU A 212 5.72 11.80 -3.66
C LEU A 212 4.40 12.57 -3.60
N PHE A 213 3.32 11.95 -4.09
CA PHE A 213 2.00 12.60 -4.11
C PHE A 213 1.28 12.55 -2.76
N GLY A 214 1.58 11.55 -1.94
CA GLY A 214 0.95 11.35 -0.65
C GLY A 214 1.69 10.26 0.11
N GLN A 215 1.38 10.17 1.39
CA GLN A 215 1.84 9.08 2.25
C GLN A 215 0.94 9.00 3.48
N ALA A 216 0.48 7.78 3.78
CA ALA A 216 -0.12 7.44 5.05
C ALA A 216 0.93 7.30 6.16
N GLN A 217 0.53 7.62 7.39
CA GLN A 217 1.38 7.45 8.57
C GLN A 217 1.67 5.97 8.86
N GLY A 218 0.79 5.09 8.39
CA GLY A 218 0.92 3.64 8.50
C GLY A 218 -0.18 2.93 7.71
N ILE A 219 0.01 1.64 7.52
CA ILE A 219 -1.06 0.74 7.13
C ILE A 219 -1.70 0.21 8.41
N ASP A 220 -3.03 0.28 8.47
CA ASP A 220 -3.83 -0.16 9.61
C ASP A 220 -4.78 -1.26 9.17
N PHE A 221 -4.27 -2.49 9.14
CA PHE A 221 -5.08 -3.60 8.68
C PHE A 221 -6.18 -3.92 9.71
N GLY A 222 -7.43 -3.85 9.24
CA GLY A 222 -8.60 -3.96 10.10
C GLY A 222 -9.13 -2.62 10.61
N ASN A 223 -8.44 -1.50 10.35
CA ASN A 223 -8.83 -0.18 10.83
C ASN A 223 -8.97 -0.19 12.38
N ASP A 224 -7.92 -0.58 13.09
CA ASP A 224 -7.80 -0.59 14.56
C ASP A 224 -7.63 0.83 15.13
N ASP A 225 -6.96 1.74 14.43
CA ASP A 225 -6.71 3.13 14.82
C ASP A 225 -7.47 4.12 13.94
N TYR A 226 -8.52 4.66 14.54
CA TYR A 226 -9.39 5.61 13.87
C TYR A 226 -8.75 6.99 13.77
N ALA A 227 -7.58 7.23 14.38
CA ALA A 227 -6.88 8.51 14.43
C ALA A 227 -5.63 8.56 13.54
N THR A 228 -5.36 7.53 12.75
CA THR A 228 -4.23 7.53 11.80
C THR A 228 -4.35 8.69 10.80
N GLY A 229 -3.21 9.25 10.40
CA GLY A 229 -3.15 10.38 9.48
C GLY A 229 -2.55 10.00 8.13
N ALA A 230 -2.72 10.89 7.17
CA ALA A 230 -1.95 10.90 5.93
C ALA A 230 -1.80 12.33 5.42
N PHE A 231 -0.98 12.51 4.39
CA PHE A 231 -0.96 13.75 3.63
C PHE A 231 -1.14 13.50 2.14
N SER A 232 -1.61 14.54 1.43
CA SER A 232 -1.70 14.55 -0.03
C SER A 232 -1.17 15.88 -0.57
N ASP A 233 -0.10 15.82 -1.35
CA ASP A 233 0.54 16.94 -2.02
C ASP A 233 0.01 17.11 -3.44
N VAL A 234 -0.55 18.28 -3.74
CA VAL A 234 -1.11 18.63 -5.06
C VAL A 234 -0.27 19.67 -5.83
N ASN A 235 0.84 20.10 -5.24
CA ASN A 235 1.64 21.24 -5.71
C ASN A 235 2.45 20.93 -6.96
N PHE A 236 2.50 19.68 -7.38
CA PHE A 236 3.15 19.31 -8.62
C PHE A 236 2.50 19.93 -9.85
N TRP A 237 1.17 19.91 -9.94
CA TRP A 237 0.49 20.55 -11.05
C TRP A 237 0.67 22.06 -11.01
N ASN A 238 0.72 22.64 -9.80
CA ASN A 238 1.03 24.04 -9.60
C ASN A 238 2.45 24.38 -10.08
N LEU A 239 3.46 23.54 -9.77
CA LEU A 239 4.82 23.67 -10.27
C LEU A 239 4.85 23.66 -11.81
N LEU A 240 4.21 22.68 -12.44
CA LEU A 240 4.20 22.58 -13.90
C LEU A 240 3.48 23.76 -14.56
N TYR A 241 2.30 24.14 -14.05
CA TYR A 241 1.48 25.20 -14.63
C TYR A 241 2.12 26.58 -14.43
N ASN A 242 2.54 26.87 -13.19
CA ASN A 242 3.03 28.18 -12.81
C ASN A 242 4.53 28.35 -12.96
N ALA A 243 5.38 27.37 -12.66
CA ALA A 243 6.84 27.56 -12.76
C ALA A 243 7.38 27.26 -14.16
N PHE A 244 6.93 26.17 -14.79
CA PHE A 244 7.36 25.79 -16.15
C PHE A 244 6.54 26.54 -17.21
N SER A 245 5.41 25.97 -17.62
CA SER A 245 4.48 26.61 -18.54
C SER A 245 3.13 25.87 -18.56
N PRO A 246 2.03 26.55 -18.88
CA PRO A 246 0.76 25.87 -19.14
C PRO A 246 0.86 24.79 -20.23
N GLY A 247 1.74 24.99 -21.23
CA GLY A 247 1.99 24.00 -22.28
C GLY A 247 2.63 22.71 -21.75
N THR A 248 3.65 22.83 -20.88
CA THR A 248 4.30 21.69 -20.20
C THR A 248 3.29 20.96 -19.30
N PHE A 249 2.46 21.71 -18.56
CA PHE A 249 1.34 21.14 -17.80
C PHE A 249 0.39 20.34 -18.70
N GLY A 250 -0.07 20.90 -19.81
CA GLY A 250 -1.00 20.22 -20.73
C GLY A 250 -0.39 18.96 -21.35
N ALA A 251 0.91 19.01 -21.69
CA ALA A 251 1.63 17.87 -22.25
C ALA A 251 1.75 16.69 -21.26
N LEU A 252 1.97 16.97 -19.97
CA LEU A 252 2.18 15.93 -18.95
C LEU A 252 0.86 15.44 -18.30
N SER A 253 -0.13 16.32 -18.14
CA SER A 253 -1.45 15.96 -17.59
C SER A 253 -2.39 15.33 -18.61
N GLY A 254 -2.19 15.64 -19.91
CA GLY A 254 -3.15 15.32 -20.96
C GLY A 254 -4.43 16.17 -20.94
N LEU A 255 -4.47 17.23 -20.13
CA LEU A 255 -5.60 18.16 -20.02
C LEU A 255 -5.33 19.46 -20.81
N SER A 256 -6.36 20.29 -20.96
CA SER A 256 -6.21 21.61 -21.59
C SER A 256 -5.23 22.49 -20.79
N PRO A 257 -4.33 23.24 -21.44
CA PRO A 257 -3.35 24.10 -20.78
C PRO A 257 -3.98 25.43 -20.30
N ASP A 258 -5.20 25.38 -19.78
CA ASP A 258 -5.95 26.52 -19.26
C ASP A 258 -6.33 26.29 -17.79
N GLU A 259 -6.93 27.31 -17.17
CA GLU A 259 -7.32 27.26 -15.75
C GLU A 259 -8.34 26.14 -15.46
N ALA A 260 -9.16 25.77 -16.44
CA ALA A 260 -10.14 24.70 -16.28
C ALA A 260 -9.47 23.32 -16.23
N GLY A 261 -8.51 23.07 -17.13
CA GLY A 261 -7.69 21.86 -17.12
C GLY A 261 -6.83 21.78 -15.86
N TYR A 262 -6.21 22.89 -15.45
CA TYR A 262 -5.44 23.00 -14.22
C TYR A 262 -6.27 22.66 -12.97
N ALA A 263 -7.45 23.29 -12.80
CA ALA A 263 -8.35 22.98 -11.69
C ALA A 263 -8.83 21.52 -11.71
N THR A 264 -9.02 20.94 -12.90
CA THR A 264 -9.38 19.52 -13.05
C THR A 264 -8.26 18.61 -12.56
N ALA A 265 -7.01 18.88 -12.95
CA ALA A 265 -5.84 18.11 -12.51
C ALA A 265 -5.71 18.12 -10.98
N ILE A 266 -5.80 19.30 -10.36
CA ILE A 266 -5.73 19.44 -8.90
C ILE A 266 -6.83 18.63 -8.21
N ARG A 267 -8.10 18.78 -8.63
CA ARG A 267 -9.22 18.07 -8.01
C ARG A 267 -9.15 16.56 -8.19
N ASN A 268 -8.77 16.09 -9.38
CA ASN A 268 -8.63 14.66 -9.66
C ASN A 268 -7.50 14.06 -8.82
N GLN A 269 -6.33 14.69 -8.83
CA GLN A 269 -5.17 14.19 -8.11
C GLN A 269 -5.38 14.25 -6.58
N ALA A 270 -5.94 15.34 -6.05
CA ALA A 270 -6.25 15.48 -4.63
C ALA A 270 -7.27 14.44 -4.14
N ALA A 271 -8.30 14.16 -4.95
CA ALA A 271 -9.30 13.16 -4.61
C ALA A 271 -8.71 11.75 -4.69
N ASN A 272 -8.04 11.41 -5.79
CA ASN A 272 -7.43 10.09 -6.00
C ASN A 272 -6.37 9.80 -4.93
N THR A 273 -5.41 10.72 -4.73
CA THR A 273 -4.37 10.52 -3.72
C THR A 273 -4.96 10.55 -2.31
N GLY A 274 -5.84 11.50 -1.98
CA GLY A 274 -6.47 11.52 -0.66
C GLY A 274 -7.21 10.23 -0.34
N ALA A 275 -8.01 9.71 -1.27
CA ALA A 275 -8.70 8.44 -1.08
C ALA A 275 -7.75 7.23 -1.09
N HIS A 276 -6.66 7.27 -1.87
CA HIS A 276 -5.59 6.27 -1.83
C HIS A 276 -4.95 6.17 -0.44
N GLU A 277 -4.59 7.32 0.13
CA GLU A 277 -3.98 7.36 1.47
C GLU A 277 -4.96 6.96 2.57
N VAL A 278 -6.26 7.30 2.43
CA VAL A 278 -7.30 6.72 3.28
C VAL A 278 -7.28 5.20 3.16
N GLY A 279 -7.10 4.66 1.96
CA GLY A 279 -6.97 3.23 1.69
C GLY A 279 -5.90 2.59 2.55
N HIS A 280 -4.68 3.15 2.56
CA HIS A 280 -3.60 2.69 3.44
C HIS A 280 -3.97 2.79 4.92
N ALA A 281 -4.51 3.93 5.33
CA ALA A 281 -5.00 4.18 6.69
C ALA A 281 -6.12 3.22 7.15
N VAL A 282 -6.72 2.44 6.24
CA VAL A 282 -7.72 1.41 6.58
C VAL A 282 -7.31 0.01 6.14
N GLY A 283 -6.03 -0.20 5.84
CA GLY A 283 -5.44 -1.54 5.66
C GLY A 283 -5.26 -1.99 4.21
N LEU A 284 -5.46 -1.11 3.24
CA LEU A 284 -5.20 -1.43 1.83
C LEU A 284 -3.73 -1.23 1.48
N ARG A 285 -3.28 -1.99 0.49
CA ARG A 285 -1.93 -1.98 -0.08
C ARG A 285 -2.03 -1.83 -1.59
N HIS A 286 -0.93 -1.50 -2.26
CA HIS A 286 -1.07 -1.25 -3.69
C HIS A 286 -1.34 -2.54 -4.49
N HIS A 287 -0.89 -3.72 -4.03
CA HIS A 287 -1.28 -4.98 -4.70
C HIS A 287 -2.78 -5.27 -4.63
N ASP A 288 -3.52 -4.60 -3.73
CA ASP A 288 -4.98 -4.69 -3.74
C ASP A 288 -5.57 -4.01 -4.97
N SER A 289 -4.78 -3.30 -5.79
CA SER A 289 -5.21 -2.78 -7.08
C SER A 289 -5.09 -3.81 -8.22
N PHE A 290 -4.57 -5.01 -7.99
CA PHE A 290 -4.27 -6.00 -9.05
C PHE A 290 -5.53 -6.66 -9.62
N GLY A 291 -6.19 -5.96 -10.55
CA GLY A 291 -7.30 -6.45 -11.37
C GLY A 291 -8.40 -7.18 -10.58
N ALA A 292 -9.20 -7.94 -11.32
CA ALA A 292 -10.07 -8.91 -10.70
C ALA A 292 -9.27 -10.14 -10.24
N PRO A 293 -9.76 -10.89 -9.24
CA PRO A 293 -9.23 -12.23 -8.96
C PRO A 293 -9.26 -13.08 -10.23
N ASP A 294 -8.10 -13.67 -10.58
CA ASP A 294 -7.73 -14.40 -11.82
C ASP A 294 -6.91 -13.60 -12.84
N ASP A 295 -6.93 -12.28 -12.80
CA ASP A 295 -6.20 -11.47 -13.80
C ASP A 295 -4.70 -11.35 -13.47
N GLY A 296 -4.30 -11.58 -12.22
CA GLY A 296 -2.92 -11.55 -11.76
C GLY A 296 -2.31 -10.15 -11.79
N LEU A 297 -1.05 -10.05 -12.24
CA LEU A 297 -0.36 -8.74 -12.32
C LEU A 297 -0.90 -7.90 -13.50
N PRO A 298 -0.66 -6.58 -13.51
CA PRO A 298 -0.99 -5.74 -14.66
C PRO A 298 -0.11 -6.06 -15.88
N SER A 299 -0.67 -5.97 -17.09
CA SER A 299 0.11 -6.17 -18.34
C SER A 299 1.10 -5.04 -18.64
N THR A 300 1.07 -3.96 -17.85
CA THR A 300 2.01 -2.85 -17.95
C THR A 300 3.46 -3.27 -17.68
N GLY A 301 3.65 -4.47 -17.11
CA GLY A 301 4.95 -5.00 -16.71
C GLY A 301 5.46 -4.42 -15.39
N VAL A 302 4.57 -3.77 -14.64
CA VAL A 302 4.84 -3.17 -13.33
C VAL A 302 3.80 -3.68 -12.32
N PRO A 303 4.22 -4.28 -11.18
CA PRO A 303 5.60 -4.68 -10.92
C PRO A 303 6.05 -5.76 -11.90
N ALA A 304 7.36 -5.86 -12.14
CA ALA A 304 7.88 -6.97 -12.92
C ALA A 304 7.73 -8.27 -12.12
N PRO A 305 7.36 -9.42 -12.73
CA PRO A 305 7.19 -10.67 -11.98
C PRO A 305 8.41 -11.10 -11.14
N GLY A 306 9.61 -10.68 -11.55
CA GLY A 306 10.85 -10.92 -10.83
C GLY A 306 11.02 -10.13 -9.53
N THR A 307 10.13 -9.21 -9.19
CA THR A 307 10.14 -8.52 -7.89
C THR A 307 9.49 -9.36 -6.78
N PHE A 308 8.86 -10.48 -7.13
CA PHE A 308 8.34 -11.47 -6.19
C PHE A 308 9.38 -12.56 -5.96
N ILE A 309 9.36 -13.16 -4.77
CA ILE A 309 10.25 -14.25 -4.41
C ILE A 309 9.44 -15.46 -3.92
N PRO A 310 9.52 -16.62 -4.60
CA PRO A 310 10.10 -16.80 -5.93
C PRO A 310 9.39 -15.94 -7.00
N VAL A 311 9.99 -15.88 -8.18
CA VAL A 311 9.43 -15.16 -9.34
C VAL A 311 7.98 -15.57 -9.53
N TYR A 312 7.11 -14.57 -9.69
CA TYR A 312 5.70 -14.82 -9.95
C TYR A 312 5.51 -15.41 -11.35
N GLU A 313 4.83 -16.56 -11.45
CA GLU A 313 4.60 -17.29 -12.71
C GLU A 313 3.13 -17.24 -13.17
N GLY A 314 2.26 -16.52 -12.46
CA GLY A 314 0.83 -16.46 -12.75
C GLY A 314 0.44 -15.48 -13.86
N PRO A 315 -0.87 -15.24 -14.06
CA PRO A 315 -1.41 -14.35 -15.09
C PRO A 315 -0.90 -12.90 -14.95
N GLN A 316 -0.86 -12.18 -16.08
CA GLN A 316 -0.48 -10.76 -16.16
C GLN A 316 -1.47 -9.98 -17.01
N ASP A 317 -2.76 -10.23 -16.81
CA ASP A 317 -3.88 -9.71 -17.61
C ASP A 317 -4.70 -8.65 -16.85
N GLY A 318 -4.19 -8.15 -15.72
CA GLY A 318 -4.85 -7.17 -14.83
C GLY A 318 -4.88 -5.74 -15.39
N ASP A 319 -5.35 -5.55 -16.62
CA ASP A 319 -5.27 -4.27 -17.35
C ASP A 319 -6.08 -3.15 -16.71
N GLU A 320 -7.19 -3.47 -16.03
CA GLU A 320 -8.00 -2.48 -15.30
C GLU A 320 -7.31 -1.97 -14.04
N ALA A 321 -6.20 -2.59 -13.60
CA ALA A 321 -5.50 -2.21 -12.38
C ALA A 321 -5.04 -0.74 -12.37
N ILE A 322 -4.79 -0.13 -13.55
CA ILE A 322 -4.42 1.29 -13.67
C ILE A 322 -5.56 2.25 -13.32
N LEU A 323 -6.81 1.77 -13.35
CA LEU A 323 -8.02 2.52 -13.04
C LEU A 323 -8.40 2.40 -11.56
N HIS A 324 -7.71 1.52 -10.82
CA HIS A 324 -8.03 1.24 -9.43
C HIS A 324 -7.47 2.30 -8.49
N LEU A 325 -8.17 2.59 -7.40
CA LEU A 325 -7.82 3.67 -6.48
C LEU A 325 -6.44 3.44 -5.83
N MET A 326 -6.15 2.19 -5.45
CA MET A 326 -4.85 1.77 -4.92
C MET A 326 -3.73 1.65 -5.97
N ALA A 327 -3.99 2.03 -7.23
CA ALA A 327 -2.97 2.09 -8.28
C ALA A 327 -1.92 3.18 -8.00
N SER A 328 -0.66 2.82 -8.10
CA SER A 328 0.46 3.76 -8.12
C SER A 328 1.38 3.52 -9.32
N GLY A 329 2.27 4.46 -9.58
CA GLY A 329 3.29 4.30 -10.62
C GLY A 329 4.18 3.08 -10.36
N ALA A 330 4.45 2.77 -9.10
CA ALA A 330 5.29 1.65 -8.68
C ALA A 330 4.55 0.30 -8.68
N SER A 331 3.23 0.30 -8.45
CA SER A 331 2.44 -0.93 -8.37
C SER A 331 1.82 -1.36 -9.69
N VAL A 332 1.45 -0.44 -10.57
CA VAL A 332 0.77 -0.82 -11.83
C VAL A 332 1.28 -0.08 -13.06
N GLY A 333 2.35 0.71 -12.92
CA GLY A 333 2.89 1.48 -14.04
C GLY A 333 1.98 2.64 -14.44
N LEU A 334 1.16 3.11 -13.51
CA LEU A 334 0.27 4.24 -13.69
C LEU A 334 1.06 5.48 -14.19
N PRO A 335 0.70 6.04 -15.36
CA PRO A 335 1.36 7.23 -15.87
C PRO A 335 0.94 8.47 -15.08
N LEU A 336 1.78 9.50 -15.13
CA LEU A 336 1.52 10.78 -14.49
C LEU A 336 0.20 11.43 -14.95
N ALA A 337 -0.12 11.32 -16.24
CA ALA A 337 -1.40 11.80 -16.77
C ALA A 337 -2.61 11.14 -16.08
N GLY A 338 -2.49 9.85 -15.73
CA GLY A 338 -3.54 9.07 -15.07
C GLY A 338 -3.84 9.50 -13.63
N SER A 339 -2.97 10.27 -12.97
CA SER A 339 -3.32 10.92 -11.69
C SER A 339 -4.09 12.22 -11.87
N ALA A 340 -3.95 12.89 -13.02
CA ALA A 340 -4.63 14.15 -13.32
C ALA A 340 -5.97 14.01 -14.03
N ASN A 341 -6.17 13.01 -14.90
CA ASN A 341 -7.26 13.03 -15.88
C ASN A 341 -8.31 11.93 -15.75
N GLN A 342 -8.18 11.06 -14.75
CA GLN A 342 -9.09 9.94 -14.52
C GLN A 342 -9.60 9.93 -13.09
N ASN A 343 -10.89 9.61 -12.93
CA ASN A 343 -11.40 9.14 -11.65
C ASN A 343 -11.03 7.66 -11.50
N ARG A 344 -10.95 7.19 -10.26
CA ARG A 344 -10.64 5.80 -9.95
C ARG A 344 -11.72 5.18 -9.10
N PHE A 345 -11.63 3.87 -8.91
CA PHE A 345 -12.56 3.11 -8.10
C PHE A 345 -11.82 1.96 -7.41
N PHE A 346 -12.39 1.38 -6.35
CA PHE A 346 -11.79 0.22 -5.71
C PHE A 346 -11.89 -1.03 -6.61
N SER A 347 -10.84 -1.85 -6.61
CA SER A 347 -10.92 -3.20 -7.15
C SER A 347 -11.80 -4.09 -6.26
N GLU A 348 -12.12 -5.31 -6.70
CA GLU A 348 -12.77 -6.28 -5.82
C GLU A 348 -11.91 -6.69 -4.63
N ARG A 349 -10.57 -6.68 -4.76
CA ARG A 349 -9.66 -7.05 -3.65
C ARG A 349 -9.65 -5.96 -2.59
N SER A 350 -9.57 -4.71 -3.02
CA SER A 350 -9.68 -3.54 -2.15
C SER A 350 -11.03 -3.55 -1.43
N ALA A 351 -12.12 -3.73 -2.17
CA ALA A 351 -13.46 -3.79 -1.60
C ALA A 351 -13.64 -4.95 -0.61
N LEU A 352 -13.02 -6.12 -0.87
CA LEU A 352 -13.02 -7.24 0.07
C LEU A 352 -12.36 -6.84 1.38
N LYS A 353 -11.16 -6.28 1.34
CA LYS A 353 -10.42 -5.91 2.56
C LYS A 353 -11.14 -4.83 3.36
N LEU A 354 -11.69 -3.81 2.70
CA LEU A 354 -12.52 -2.78 3.36
C LEU A 354 -13.72 -3.42 4.09
N LEU A 355 -14.42 -4.34 3.41
CA LEU A 355 -15.55 -5.05 4.02
C LEU A 355 -15.12 -5.95 5.19
N LEU A 356 -13.96 -6.60 5.10
CA LEU A 356 -13.40 -7.38 6.21
C LEU A 356 -13.06 -6.48 7.39
N ALA A 357 -12.52 -5.28 7.18
CA ALA A 357 -12.25 -4.32 8.24
C ALA A 357 -13.52 -3.94 9.03
N GLU A 358 -14.69 -3.95 8.38
CA GLU A 358 -15.98 -3.62 9.00
C GLU A 358 -16.64 -4.77 9.75
N ASP A 359 -16.73 -5.95 9.11
CA ASP A 359 -17.52 -7.10 9.61
C ASP A 359 -16.83 -8.45 9.37
N ALA A 360 -15.54 -8.53 9.74
CA ALA A 360 -14.84 -9.79 9.76
C ALA A 360 -15.24 -10.70 10.93
N ARG A 361 -15.20 -12.00 10.62
CA ARG A 361 -15.02 -13.03 11.63
C ARG A 361 -13.54 -13.32 11.69
N ILE A 362 -12.91 -12.89 12.77
CA ILE A 362 -11.50 -13.14 13.02
C ILE A 362 -11.41 -14.46 13.79
N ALA A 363 -10.68 -15.40 13.23
CA ALA A 363 -10.37 -16.65 13.91
C ALA A 363 -9.03 -16.50 14.62
N ASP A 364 -9.04 -16.67 15.93
CA ASP A 364 -7.82 -16.91 16.69
C ASP A 364 -7.34 -18.33 16.37
N GLU A 365 -6.11 -18.45 15.89
CA GLU A 365 -5.49 -19.72 15.55
C GLU A 365 -5.54 -20.72 16.72
N ALA A 366 -5.25 -20.28 17.94
CA ALA A 366 -5.26 -21.14 19.13
C ALA A 366 -6.66 -21.71 19.40
N ALA A 367 -7.70 -21.01 18.95
CA ALA A 367 -9.10 -21.43 19.07
C ALA A 367 -9.59 -22.30 17.90
N LEU A 368 -8.83 -22.41 16.80
CA LEU A 368 -9.18 -23.26 15.67
C LEU A 368 -9.13 -24.74 16.04
N ALA A 369 -10.03 -25.51 15.41
CA ALA A 369 -10.14 -26.93 15.67
C ALA A 369 -9.04 -27.74 14.95
N ASP A 370 -8.42 -28.67 15.65
CA ASP A 370 -7.50 -29.61 15.02
C ASP A 370 -8.23 -30.54 14.03
N ASP A 371 -7.72 -30.63 12.81
CA ASP A 371 -8.01 -31.72 11.87
C ASP A 371 -6.98 -32.84 12.06
N LYS A 372 -7.37 -33.83 12.87
CA LYS A 372 -6.54 -35.01 13.17
C LYS A 372 -6.11 -35.82 11.94
N ARG A 373 -6.77 -35.67 10.79
CA ARG A 373 -6.42 -36.40 9.56
C ARG A 373 -5.30 -35.69 8.80
N ALA A 374 -5.33 -34.37 8.81
CA ALA A 374 -4.34 -33.55 8.12
C ALA A 374 -3.13 -33.21 9.00
N GLY A 375 -3.29 -33.28 10.33
CA GLY A 375 -2.29 -32.77 11.28
C GLY A 375 -2.25 -31.25 11.34
N ALA A 376 -3.35 -30.59 10.95
CA ALA A 376 -3.43 -29.14 10.71
C ALA A 376 -4.66 -28.54 11.40
N LYS A 377 -4.76 -27.21 11.45
CA LYS A 377 -5.96 -26.49 11.91
C LYS A 377 -6.98 -26.39 10.78
N ARG A 378 -8.25 -26.68 11.07
CA ARG A 378 -9.33 -26.55 10.09
C ARG A 378 -9.76 -25.10 9.96
N LEU A 379 -9.69 -24.58 8.73
CA LEU A 379 -10.15 -23.24 8.38
C LEU A 379 -11.48 -23.32 7.62
N ASP A 380 -12.56 -22.81 8.21
CA ASP A 380 -13.87 -22.72 7.55
C ASP A 380 -14.01 -21.35 6.86
N LEU A 381 -14.01 -21.34 5.53
CA LEU A 381 -14.20 -20.11 4.75
C LEU A 381 -15.67 -19.66 4.80
N LYS A 382 -15.90 -18.37 5.05
CA LYS A 382 -17.22 -17.73 5.06
C LYS A 382 -17.48 -17.10 3.69
N ARG A 383 -18.65 -17.39 3.11
CA ARG A 383 -19.10 -16.66 1.93
C ARG A 383 -19.39 -15.19 2.27
N THR A 384 -18.66 -14.30 1.63
CA THR A 384 -18.67 -12.85 1.79
C THR A 384 -19.15 -12.22 0.49
N MET A 385 -20.13 -11.32 0.57
CA MET A 385 -20.70 -10.61 -0.57
C MET A 385 -20.03 -9.23 -0.68
N VAL A 386 -18.96 -9.16 -1.45
CA VAL A 386 -18.14 -7.95 -1.62
C VAL A 386 -18.86 -6.96 -2.53
N PRO A 387 -19.10 -5.69 -2.12
CA PRO A 387 -19.64 -4.67 -3.02
C PRO A 387 -18.83 -4.57 -4.31
N ASN A 388 -19.51 -4.52 -5.44
CA ASN A 388 -18.84 -4.29 -6.71
C ASN A 388 -18.76 -2.78 -6.99
N THR A 389 -17.57 -2.24 -6.83
CA THR A 389 -17.23 -0.82 -7.05
C THR A 389 -16.81 -0.52 -8.48
N ILE A 390 -16.76 -1.51 -9.36
CA ILE A 390 -16.24 -1.38 -10.71
C ILE A 390 -17.20 -0.59 -11.60
N VAL A 391 -16.67 0.50 -12.15
CA VAL A 391 -17.42 1.41 -13.02
C VAL A 391 -17.30 1.00 -14.50
N GLU A 392 -16.15 0.47 -14.91
CA GLU A 392 -15.86 0.02 -16.26
C GLU A 392 -14.95 -1.22 -16.25
N GLY A 393 -15.02 -2.06 -17.29
CA GLY A 393 -14.25 -3.30 -17.37
C GLY A 393 -15.14 -4.55 -17.45
N LYS A 394 -14.51 -5.72 -17.31
CA LYS A 394 -15.16 -7.04 -17.49
C LYS A 394 -16.22 -7.32 -16.42
N ASN A 395 -16.01 -6.81 -15.22
CA ASN A 395 -16.87 -7.06 -14.06
C ASN A 395 -17.78 -5.87 -13.72
N ALA A 396 -17.82 -4.82 -14.55
CA ALA A 396 -18.68 -3.66 -14.32
C ALA A 396 -20.18 -4.02 -14.34
N GLY A 397 -20.97 -3.30 -13.54
CA GLY A 397 -22.44 -3.40 -13.52
C GLY A 397 -23.03 -4.53 -12.68
N GLY A 398 -22.19 -5.37 -12.04
CA GLY A 398 -22.64 -6.27 -10.97
C GLY A 398 -22.90 -5.51 -9.67
N LYS A 399 -23.68 -6.09 -8.76
CA LYS A 399 -23.91 -5.51 -7.43
C LYS A 399 -22.89 -6.00 -6.39
N TYR A 400 -22.57 -7.29 -6.45
CA TYR A 400 -21.65 -7.93 -5.52
C TYR A 400 -20.80 -8.99 -6.22
N VAL A 401 -19.61 -9.24 -5.68
CA VAL A 401 -18.77 -10.39 -6.00
C VAL A 401 -18.74 -11.31 -4.78
N ALA A 402 -19.10 -12.56 -4.98
CA ALA A 402 -19.10 -13.54 -3.90
C ALA A 402 -17.72 -14.19 -3.77
N MET A 403 -17.13 -14.09 -2.58
CA MET A 403 -15.83 -14.69 -2.26
C MET A 403 -15.96 -15.52 -0.99
N ASP A 404 -15.34 -16.69 -0.90
CA ASP A 404 -15.27 -17.41 0.36
C ASP A 404 -13.98 -17.02 1.08
N THR A 405 -14.08 -16.41 2.26
CA THR A 405 -12.99 -15.69 2.92
C THR A 405 -12.76 -16.20 4.34
N ALA A 406 -11.55 -16.09 4.84
CA ALA A 406 -11.21 -16.20 6.24
C ALA A 406 -10.12 -15.19 6.61
N TRP A 407 -10.15 -14.76 7.86
CA TRP A 407 -9.11 -13.95 8.49
C TRP A 407 -8.72 -14.65 9.78
N VAL A 408 -7.44 -15.02 9.88
CA VAL A 408 -6.85 -15.69 11.04
C VAL A 408 -5.83 -14.77 11.69
N GLN A 409 -5.83 -14.71 13.02
CA GLN A 409 -4.75 -14.16 13.83
C GLN A 409 -3.91 -15.32 14.37
N GLY A 410 -2.60 -15.26 14.13
CA GLY A 410 -1.66 -16.31 14.54
C GLY A 410 -0.34 -15.73 15.02
N SER A 411 0.56 -16.62 15.43
CA SER A 411 1.89 -16.25 15.92
C SER A 411 2.89 -17.37 15.70
N LEU A 412 4.12 -17.04 15.32
CA LEU A 412 5.21 -17.98 15.17
C LEU A 412 6.23 -17.85 16.33
N ASP A 413 6.68 -19.00 16.84
CA ASP A 413 7.66 -19.10 17.94
C ASP A 413 9.13 -19.11 17.48
N GLY A 414 9.38 -18.98 16.16
CA GLY A 414 10.72 -18.98 15.59
C GLY A 414 11.02 -20.17 14.69
N ILE A 415 12.30 -20.33 14.31
CA ILE A 415 12.73 -21.37 13.35
C ILE A 415 12.29 -22.76 13.80
N GLY A 416 11.66 -23.49 12.88
CA GLY A 416 11.17 -24.85 13.10
C GLY A 416 9.72 -24.90 13.55
N ASP A 417 9.12 -23.74 13.84
CA ASP A 417 7.68 -23.58 14.00
C ASP A 417 6.99 -23.37 12.64
N SER A 418 5.72 -23.77 12.57
CA SER A 418 4.90 -23.63 11.37
C SER A 418 3.42 -23.78 11.72
N ASP A 419 2.61 -22.91 11.14
CA ASP A 419 1.16 -22.96 11.25
C ASP A 419 0.56 -23.52 9.97
N GLU A 420 -0.31 -24.51 10.11
CA GLU A 420 -0.91 -25.21 8.97
C GLU A 420 -2.43 -25.09 8.97
N PHE A 421 -2.96 -24.53 7.90
CA PHE A 421 -4.39 -24.31 7.69
C PHE A 421 -4.91 -25.22 6.58
N VAL A 422 -5.88 -26.08 6.91
CA VAL A 422 -6.49 -27.00 5.95
C VAL A 422 -7.87 -26.53 5.51
N PHE A 423 -8.10 -26.53 4.19
CA PHE A 423 -9.39 -26.20 3.58
C PHE A 423 -9.60 -27.04 2.30
N THR A 424 -10.80 -26.96 1.73
CA THR A 424 -11.17 -27.66 0.48
C THR A 424 -11.36 -26.65 -0.64
N ALA A 425 -10.77 -26.94 -1.79
CA ALA A 425 -10.93 -26.12 -3.00
C ALA A 425 -11.36 -26.98 -4.20
N LYS A 426 -12.06 -26.36 -5.14
CA LYS A 426 -12.51 -26.98 -6.39
C LYS A 426 -11.60 -26.57 -7.53
N ARG A 427 -11.47 -27.45 -8.53
CA ARG A 427 -10.74 -27.15 -9.76
C ARG A 427 -11.21 -25.82 -10.37
N SER A 428 -10.26 -25.00 -10.82
CA SER A 428 -10.50 -23.70 -11.46
C SER A 428 -11.12 -22.62 -10.56
N MET A 429 -11.12 -22.83 -9.24
CA MET A 429 -11.14 -21.72 -8.29
C MET A 429 -9.77 -21.04 -8.28
N PHE A 430 -9.75 -19.77 -7.88
CA PHE A 430 -8.53 -19.01 -7.63
C PHE A 430 -8.40 -18.79 -6.14
N ILE A 431 -7.26 -19.18 -5.57
CA ILE A 431 -6.92 -18.94 -4.17
C ILE A 431 -6.00 -17.74 -4.10
N ASN A 432 -6.31 -16.85 -3.16
CA ASN A 432 -5.45 -15.76 -2.75
C ASN A 432 -5.20 -15.89 -1.25
N ALA A 433 -3.97 -15.63 -0.83
CA ALA A 433 -3.60 -15.59 0.57
C ALA A 433 -2.56 -14.50 0.81
N GLU A 434 -2.76 -13.71 1.85
CA GLU A 434 -1.85 -12.64 2.24
C GLU A 434 -1.57 -12.75 3.73
N LEU A 435 -0.30 -12.73 4.08
CA LEU A 435 0.13 -12.57 5.46
C LEU A 435 0.50 -11.11 5.66
N ILE A 436 -0.12 -10.48 6.65
CA ILE A 436 0.07 -9.10 7.05
C ILE A 436 0.75 -9.15 8.40
N SER A 437 1.95 -8.58 8.46
CA SER A 437 2.80 -8.65 9.65
C SER A 437 3.66 -7.40 9.74
N PHE A 438 4.57 -7.22 8.78
CA PHE A 438 5.47 -6.06 8.74
C PHE A 438 4.81 -4.78 8.24
N SER A 439 3.79 -4.90 7.40
CA SER A 439 3.10 -3.75 6.83
C SER A 439 2.14 -3.10 7.83
N ASP A 440 1.46 -3.89 8.66
CA ASP A 440 0.54 -3.37 9.67
C ASP A 440 1.29 -2.77 10.85
N THR A 441 1.08 -1.48 11.07
CA THR A 441 1.73 -0.73 12.16
C THR A 441 1.22 -1.11 13.56
N PHE A 442 0.11 -1.86 13.64
CA PHE A 442 -0.47 -2.32 14.90
C PHE A 442 0.05 -3.69 15.34
N ILE A 443 0.81 -4.40 14.51
CA ILE A 443 1.46 -5.65 14.91
C ILE A 443 2.74 -5.29 15.67
N GLU A 444 2.68 -5.40 17.00
CA GLU A 444 3.79 -5.02 17.88
C GLU A 444 5.03 -5.91 17.68
N ASN A 445 4.80 -7.21 17.42
CA ASN A 445 5.85 -8.19 17.22
C ASN A 445 5.75 -8.79 15.81
N PRO A 446 6.15 -8.09 14.74
CA PRO A 446 6.00 -8.62 13.40
C PRO A 446 7.01 -9.76 13.14
N VAL A 447 6.56 -10.73 12.34
CA VAL A 447 7.35 -11.86 11.81
C VAL A 447 7.52 -11.78 10.28
N ILE A 448 8.71 -12.10 9.79
CA ILE A 448 8.97 -12.30 8.35
C ILE A 448 8.77 -13.79 8.06
N ALA A 449 7.81 -14.11 7.20
CA ALA A 449 7.34 -15.47 6.98
C ALA A 449 7.22 -15.82 5.48
N TYR A 450 7.09 -17.11 5.21
CA TYR A 450 6.68 -17.66 3.93
C TYR A 450 5.20 -18.05 3.97
N LEU A 451 4.57 -18.05 2.79
CA LEU A 451 3.35 -18.79 2.51
C LEU A 451 3.64 -19.92 1.53
N ASN A 452 3.32 -21.14 1.92
CA ASN A 452 3.36 -22.31 1.04
C ASN A 452 1.95 -22.89 0.89
N LEU A 453 1.50 -23.09 -0.35
CA LEU A 453 0.26 -23.79 -0.64
C LEU A 453 0.56 -25.19 -1.14
N TYR A 454 0.08 -26.20 -0.43
CA TYR A 454 0.19 -27.60 -0.79
C TYR A 454 -1.17 -28.20 -1.16
N LYS A 455 -1.17 -29.11 -2.11
CA LYS A 455 -2.27 -30.05 -2.33
C LYS A 455 -2.02 -31.34 -1.56
N VAL A 456 -3.02 -31.82 -0.83
CA VAL A 456 -2.99 -33.12 -0.15
C VAL A 456 -3.43 -34.22 -1.13
N GLU A 457 -2.52 -35.13 -1.45
CA GLU A 457 -2.78 -36.27 -2.32
C GLU A 457 -3.52 -37.40 -1.58
N ARG A 458 -4.07 -38.35 -2.34
CA ARG A 458 -4.88 -39.45 -1.78
C ARG A 458 -4.14 -40.34 -0.77
N ASN A 459 -2.82 -40.42 -0.89
CA ASN A 459 -1.93 -41.16 0.02
C ASN A 459 -1.50 -40.32 1.25
N GLY A 460 -1.99 -39.08 1.38
CA GLY A 460 -1.61 -38.13 2.43
C GLY A 460 -0.33 -37.34 2.15
N SER A 461 0.39 -37.58 1.05
CA SER A 461 1.57 -36.77 0.71
C SER A 461 1.15 -35.37 0.25
N ARG A 462 2.04 -34.39 0.42
CA ARG A 462 1.82 -33.01 0.01
C ARG A 462 2.58 -32.71 -1.28
N THR A 463 1.92 -32.06 -2.24
CA THR A 463 2.53 -31.53 -3.47
C THR A 463 2.49 -30.02 -3.40
N LEU A 464 3.65 -29.35 -3.49
CA LEU A 464 3.70 -27.88 -3.52
C LEU A 464 2.99 -27.37 -4.79
N VAL A 465 2.08 -26.42 -4.61
CA VAL A 465 1.30 -25.79 -5.68
C VAL A 465 1.84 -24.40 -5.95
N SER A 466 2.04 -23.61 -4.90
CA SER A 466 2.61 -22.27 -4.99
C SER A 466 3.31 -21.92 -3.68
N GLN A 467 4.22 -20.96 -3.74
CA GLN A 467 4.88 -20.38 -2.57
C GLN A 467 5.19 -18.91 -2.83
N ASN A 468 5.18 -18.10 -1.78
CA ASN A 468 5.69 -16.75 -1.80
C ASN A 468 6.34 -16.40 -0.46
N ALA A 469 7.43 -15.67 -0.53
CA ALA A 469 8.24 -15.18 0.57
C ALA A 469 8.14 -13.67 0.70
N GLN A 470 8.06 -13.01 -0.45
CA GLN A 470 8.17 -11.57 -0.52
C GLN A 470 7.54 -11.10 -1.81
N THR A 471 6.95 -9.91 -1.73
CA THR A 471 6.43 -9.17 -2.87
C THR A 471 7.31 -7.95 -3.15
N PHE A 472 6.83 -7.07 -4.03
CA PHE A 472 7.43 -5.75 -4.26
C PHE A 472 7.18 -4.76 -3.09
N GLU A 473 6.23 -5.06 -2.19
CA GLU A 473 5.86 -4.28 -1.00
C GLU A 473 6.26 -5.08 0.25
N PRO A 474 7.27 -4.61 0.98
CA PRO A 474 8.26 -5.49 1.60
C PRO A 474 7.71 -6.49 2.63
N TYR A 475 8.41 -7.64 2.68
CA TYR A 475 8.43 -8.73 3.68
C TYR A 475 7.17 -9.53 3.97
N ASP A 476 6.00 -8.99 3.65
CA ASP A 476 4.73 -9.69 3.80
C ASP A 476 4.45 -10.53 2.55
N PRO A 477 4.39 -11.88 2.66
CA PRO A 477 4.17 -12.75 1.51
C PRO A 477 2.72 -12.69 1.00
N LEU A 478 2.58 -12.82 -0.32
CA LEU A 478 1.30 -12.84 -1.04
C LEU A 478 1.28 -13.98 -2.05
N LEU A 479 0.30 -14.88 -1.92
CA LEU A 479 -0.14 -15.78 -2.97
C LEU A 479 -1.27 -15.09 -3.73
N VAL A 480 -1.00 -14.65 -4.96
CA VAL A 480 -2.00 -14.00 -5.82
C VAL A 480 -2.43 -14.93 -6.95
N ASP A 481 -3.74 -15.12 -7.10
CA ASP A 481 -4.41 -15.84 -8.18
C ASP A 481 -3.88 -17.24 -8.48
N ILE A 482 -3.74 -18.05 -7.44
CA ILE A 482 -3.32 -19.43 -7.59
C ILE A 482 -4.48 -20.27 -8.12
N GLU A 483 -4.44 -20.64 -9.40
CA GLU A 483 -5.43 -21.54 -9.97
C GLU A 483 -5.35 -22.92 -9.32
N VAL A 484 -6.48 -23.40 -8.81
CA VAL A 484 -6.59 -24.72 -8.18
C VAL A 484 -6.57 -25.81 -9.24
N PRO A 485 -5.54 -26.69 -9.29
CA PRO A 485 -5.37 -27.65 -10.39
C PRO A 485 -6.42 -28.78 -10.39
N SER A 486 -6.98 -29.11 -9.23
CA SER A 486 -7.94 -30.20 -9.08
C SER A 486 -8.77 -30.05 -7.81
N TYR A 487 -9.97 -30.62 -7.78
CA TYR A 487 -10.72 -30.72 -6.53
C TYR A 487 -9.95 -31.53 -5.48
N GLY A 488 -9.86 -31.02 -4.26
CA GLY A 488 -9.20 -31.72 -3.17
C GLY A 488 -9.04 -30.89 -1.90
N GLN A 489 -8.30 -31.46 -0.97
CA GLN A 489 -7.87 -30.80 0.26
C GLN A 489 -6.53 -30.09 0.00
N TYR A 490 -6.40 -28.90 0.55
CA TYR A 490 -5.22 -28.05 0.45
C TYR A 490 -4.76 -27.66 1.84
N VAL A 491 -3.45 -27.49 2.02
CA VAL A 491 -2.81 -26.99 3.23
C VAL A 491 -2.09 -25.70 2.86
N LEU A 492 -2.48 -24.59 3.49
CA LEU A 492 -1.71 -23.36 3.49
C LEU A 492 -0.84 -23.37 4.74
N GLU A 493 0.46 -23.31 4.55
CA GLU A 493 1.46 -23.33 5.61
C GLU A 493 2.09 -21.94 5.73
N VAL A 494 2.14 -21.43 6.95
CA VAL A 494 2.84 -20.22 7.36
C VAL A 494 4.05 -20.64 8.17
N LEU A 495 5.23 -20.14 7.85
CA LEU A 495 6.47 -20.50 8.56
C LEU A 495 7.49 -19.37 8.49
N PRO A 496 8.42 -19.25 9.46
CA PRO A 496 9.43 -18.19 9.44
C PRO A 496 10.36 -18.29 8.24
N GLN A 497 10.68 -17.13 7.66
CA GLN A 497 11.60 -17.02 6.52
C GLN A 497 13.02 -16.78 7.02
N PRO A 498 13.97 -17.74 6.91
CA PRO A 498 15.31 -17.59 7.49
C PRO A 498 16.18 -16.57 6.74
N VAL A 499 15.73 -16.05 5.59
CA VAL A 499 16.47 -15.09 4.76
C VAL A 499 15.52 -14.04 4.20
N ALA A 500 15.64 -12.77 4.60
CA ALA A 500 14.96 -11.66 3.94
C ALA A 500 15.70 -11.27 2.66
N TYR A 501 15.01 -10.79 1.63
CA TYR A 501 15.61 -10.45 0.35
C TYR A 501 15.45 -8.96 0.06
N VAL A 502 16.54 -8.21 0.07
CA VAL A 502 16.49 -6.77 -0.19
C VAL A 502 16.74 -6.49 -1.67
N PRO A 503 15.84 -5.82 -2.40
CA PRO A 503 16.07 -5.46 -3.79
C PRO A 503 17.31 -4.56 -3.95
N ASN A 504 18.19 -4.88 -4.91
CA ASN A 504 19.40 -4.11 -5.20
C ASN A 504 19.19 -3.01 -6.26
N GLY A 505 17.95 -2.78 -6.70
CA GLY A 505 17.60 -1.80 -7.75
C GLY A 505 17.96 -2.20 -9.18
N ASP A 506 18.77 -3.25 -9.37
CA ASP A 506 19.11 -3.85 -10.67
C ASP A 506 18.27 -5.10 -11.00
N GLY A 507 17.23 -5.36 -10.21
CA GLY A 507 16.39 -6.56 -10.31
C GLY A 507 16.99 -7.79 -9.61
N THR A 508 18.16 -7.68 -8.98
CA THR A 508 18.70 -8.72 -8.09
C THR A 508 18.32 -8.45 -6.63
N PHE A 509 18.49 -9.47 -5.78
CA PHE A 509 18.23 -9.37 -4.35
C PHE A 509 19.50 -9.66 -3.54
N PHE A 510 19.70 -8.88 -2.49
CA PHE A 510 20.68 -9.17 -1.45
C PHE A 510 20.03 -9.98 -0.33
N PRO A 511 20.43 -11.25 -0.13
CA PRO A 511 19.92 -12.06 0.96
C PRO A 511 20.49 -11.57 2.30
N ILE A 512 19.63 -11.35 3.29
CA ILE A 512 19.96 -11.06 4.67
C ILE A 512 19.56 -12.26 5.53
N PRO A 513 20.53 -13.04 6.05
CA PRO A 513 20.24 -14.12 6.98
C PRO A 513 19.56 -13.58 8.24
N LEU A 514 18.41 -14.14 8.58
CA LEU A 514 17.62 -13.80 9.76
C LEU A 514 17.85 -14.77 10.93
N ASP A 515 18.49 -15.91 10.69
CA ASP A 515 18.82 -16.94 11.69
C ASP A 515 19.99 -16.56 12.64
N THR A 516 20.55 -15.37 12.44
CA THR A 516 21.58 -14.77 13.30
C THR A 516 20.99 -14.30 14.64
N PRO A 517 21.77 -14.29 15.74
CA PRO A 517 21.30 -13.81 17.03
C PRO A 517 20.68 -12.40 16.99
N GLU A 518 21.18 -11.52 16.13
CA GLU A 518 20.74 -10.13 16.00
C GLU A 518 19.37 -10.00 15.30
N ASN A 519 19.07 -10.92 14.38
CA ASN A 519 17.88 -10.85 13.53
C ASN A 519 16.79 -11.87 13.90
N ARG A 520 17.10 -12.84 14.78
CA ARG A 520 16.20 -13.95 15.12
C ARG A 520 14.84 -13.50 15.64
N THR A 521 14.76 -12.32 16.25
CA THR A 521 13.49 -11.76 16.69
C THR A 521 12.53 -11.59 15.51
N LEU A 522 13.00 -11.26 14.30
CA LEU A 522 12.16 -11.13 13.10
C LEU A 522 11.60 -12.47 12.58
N LEU A 523 11.99 -13.60 13.19
CA LEU A 523 11.47 -14.94 12.88
C LEU A 523 10.38 -15.41 13.84
N GLN A 524 10.10 -14.62 14.88
CA GLN A 524 9.08 -14.89 15.89
C GLN A 524 8.19 -13.67 16.07
N GLY A 525 6.88 -13.89 16.13
CA GLY A 525 5.95 -12.78 16.17
C GLY A 525 4.56 -13.11 15.68
N ASP A 526 3.70 -12.12 15.77
CA ASP A 526 2.29 -12.17 15.43
C ASP A 526 2.07 -11.84 13.95
N TYR A 527 0.98 -12.36 13.39
CA TYR A 527 0.56 -12.05 12.04
C TYR A 527 -0.96 -12.11 11.88
N ASP A 528 -1.47 -11.40 10.88
CA ASP A 528 -2.81 -11.53 10.33
C ASP A 528 -2.74 -12.27 8.99
N LEU A 529 -3.48 -13.36 8.84
CA LEU A 529 -3.57 -14.12 7.60
C LEU A 529 -4.97 -13.95 6.99
N ILE A 530 -5.03 -13.37 5.80
CA ILE A 530 -6.24 -13.33 4.97
C ILE A 530 -6.15 -14.44 3.94
N VAL A 531 -7.19 -15.26 3.84
CA VAL A 531 -7.35 -16.25 2.77
C VAL A 531 -8.69 -16.03 2.10
N TYR A 532 -8.72 -16.02 0.77
CA TYR A 532 -9.97 -16.04 0.04
C TYR A 532 -9.89 -16.84 -1.25
N GLN A 533 -11.03 -17.40 -1.65
CA GLN A 533 -11.18 -18.07 -2.93
C GLN A 533 -12.37 -17.52 -3.71
N VAL A 534 -12.24 -17.54 -5.04
CA VAL A 534 -13.27 -17.07 -5.95
C VAL A 534 -13.61 -18.17 -6.97
N ASP A 535 -14.90 -18.41 -7.17
CA ASP A 535 -15.43 -19.31 -8.19
C ASP A 535 -15.47 -18.60 -9.55
N ARG A 536 -14.97 -19.23 -10.62
CA ARG A 536 -15.23 -18.76 -11.99
C ARG A 536 -16.66 -19.14 -12.45
N PRO A 537 -17.30 -18.33 -13.31
CA PRO A 537 -16.89 -17.00 -13.76
C PRO A 537 -17.44 -15.88 -12.84
N ILE A 538 -16.63 -14.85 -12.59
CA ILE A 538 -17.05 -13.60 -11.91
C ILE A 538 -18.09 -12.84 -12.77
N GLY A 539 -18.14 -13.12 -14.08
CA GLY A 539 -19.06 -12.51 -15.02
C GLY A 539 -20.51 -13.02 -14.94
N ASN A 540 -21.43 -12.09 -14.69
CA ASN A 540 -22.90 -12.21 -14.77
C ASN A 540 -23.55 -13.20 -13.80
N ALA A 541 -23.20 -13.16 -12.51
CA ALA A 541 -24.16 -13.64 -11.52
C ALA A 541 -25.46 -12.80 -11.72
N PRO A 542 -26.61 -13.42 -12.03
CA PRO A 542 -27.87 -12.68 -12.17
C PRO A 542 -28.11 -11.89 -10.88
N PHE A 543 -28.70 -10.70 -10.99
CA PHE A 543 -29.23 -9.93 -9.85
C PHE A 543 -29.95 -10.90 -8.90
N VAL A 544 -29.29 -11.28 -7.81
CA VAL A 544 -29.95 -12.00 -6.74
C VAL A 544 -30.53 -10.89 -5.87
N ASP A 545 -31.84 -10.68 -5.96
CA ASP A 545 -32.55 -9.83 -5.01
C ASP A 545 -32.17 -10.30 -3.61
N ALA A 546 -31.43 -9.46 -2.89
CA ALA A 546 -31.05 -9.74 -1.52
C ALA A 546 -32.35 -9.84 -0.70
N GLN A 547 -32.68 -11.06 -0.24
CA GLN A 547 -33.79 -11.31 0.68
C GLN A 547 -33.43 -10.95 2.11
#